data_AF-R4HX44-F1
#
_entry.id   AF-R4HX44-F1
#
_cell.length_a   1.000
_cell.length_b   1.000
_cell.length_c   1.000
_cell.angle_alpha   90.00
_cell.angle_beta   90.00
_cell.angle_gamma   90.00
#
_symmetry.space_group_name_H-M   'P 1'
#
loop_
_entity.id
_entity.type
_entity.pdbx_description
1 polymer ?
#
loop_
_entity_poly.entity_id
_entity_poly.type
_entity_poly.pdbx_seq_one_letter_code
_entity_poly.pdbx_strand_id
1 'polypeptide(L)'
;RLILNAKAQTTVLHVAAERGAVEDVELGEVLKPGFGGIKCVESGGPEPGVGCAGRGIITAINFLEEGGAYTDLDFVSYDVLGDVVCGGFAMPIRENKAQEIYIGCSGEM
;
A
#
# COMPACT_ATOMS: atom_id res chain seq x y z
N ARG A 1 4.33 12.68 1.63
CA ARG A 1 4.85 12.90 3.02
C ARG A 1 4.08 13.93 3.86
N LEU A 2 3.10 14.65 3.31
CA LEU A 2 2.33 15.66 4.05
C LEU A 2 1.49 15.05 5.18
N ILE A 3 0.88 13.88 4.94
CA ILE A 3 0.03 13.22 5.94
C ILE A 3 0.85 12.71 7.14
N LEU A 4 2.08 12.25 6.92
CA LEU A 4 2.95 11.69 7.96
C LEU A 4 3.95 12.70 8.55
N ASN A 5 3.74 14.01 8.32
CA ASN A 5 4.65 15.07 8.81
C ASN A 5 6.13 14.80 8.46
N ALA A 6 6.40 14.49 7.20
CA ALA A 6 7.74 14.23 6.65
C ALA A 6 8.49 12.97 7.14
N LYS A 7 7.85 12.07 7.89
CA LYS A 7 8.47 10.80 8.30
C LYS A 7 8.54 9.79 7.14
N ALA A 8 9.65 9.07 7.05
CA ALA A 8 9.72 7.84 6.26
C ALA A 8 9.01 6.75 7.05
N GLN A 9 8.05 6.07 6.43
CA GLN A 9 7.35 4.96 7.05
C GLN A 9 8.00 3.64 6.62
N THR A 10 8.20 2.75 7.59
CA THR A 10 8.62 1.38 7.31
C THR A 10 7.51 0.65 6.55
N THR A 11 7.87 -0.08 5.51
CA THR A 11 6.91 -0.74 4.62
C THR A 11 6.55 -2.14 5.10
N VAL A 12 5.40 -2.66 4.66
CA VAL A 12 4.94 -4.02 4.98
C VAL A 12 6.00 -5.06 4.57
N LEU A 13 6.50 -4.98 3.35
CA LEU A 13 7.51 -5.94 2.87
C LEU A 13 8.86 -5.81 3.59
N HIS A 14 9.20 -4.62 4.09
CA HIS A 14 10.44 -4.46 4.87
C HIS A 14 10.31 -5.12 6.24
N VAL A 15 9.21 -4.88 6.97
CA VAL A 15 8.98 -5.55 8.25
C VAL A 15 8.85 -7.06 8.05
N ALA A 16 8.18 -7.52 7.00
CA ALA A 16 8.09 -8.94 6.66
C ALA A 16 9.48 -9.56 6.42
N ALA A 17 10.39 -8.83 5.75
CA ALA A 17 11.76 -9.30 5.55
C ALA A 17 12.57 -9.39 6.86
N GLU A 18 12.35 -8.48 7.81
CA GLU A 18 12.96 -8.52 9.14
C GLU A 18 12.38 -9.64 10.03
N ARG A 19 11.09 -9.94 9.88
CA ARG A 19 10.36 -10.97 10.64
C ARG A 19 10.50 -12.37 10.05
N GLY A 20 10.74 -12.48 8.75
CA GLY A 20 10.89 -13.72 7.99
C GLY A 20 9.72 -14.00 7.05
N ALA A 21 8.49 -13.62 7.43
CA ALA A 21 7.29 -13.78 6.62
C ALA A 21 6.29 -12.63 6.88
N VAL A 22 5.27 -12.48 6.02
CA VAL A 22 4.26 -11.42 6.17
C VAL A 22 3.26 -11.77 7.29
N GLU A 23 3.06 -13.05 7.53
CA GLU A 23 2.20 -13.62 8.56
C GLU A 23 2.72 -13.32 9.98
N ASP A 24 4.01 -13.01 10.11
CA ASP A 24 4.68 -12.64 11.35
C ASP A 24 4.68 -11.11 11.59
N VAL A 25 4.06 -10.32 10.70
CA VAL A 25 3.96 -8.87 10.83
C VAL A 25 2.70 -8.50 11.59
N GLU A 26 2.82 -7.62 12.58
CA GLU A 26 1.66 -7.10 13.30
C GLU A 26 1.16 -5.79 12.68
N LEU A 27 -0.16 -5.61 12.57
CA LEU A 27 -0.75 -4.43 11.91
C LEU A 27 -0.26 -3.11 12.52
N GLY A 28 -0.07 -3.04 13.84
CA GLY A 28 0.43 -1.85 14.54
C GLY A 28 1.88 -1.48 14.21
N GLU A 29 2.68 -2.40 13.69
CA GLU A 29 4.06 -2.14 13.28
C GLU A 29 4.10 -1.27 12.02
N VAL A 30 3.17 -1.52 11.11
CA VAL A 30 3.15 -0.92 9.77
C VAL A 30 2.09 0.15 9.60
N LEU A 31 1.00 0.13 10.39
CA LEU A 31 -0.07 1.13 10.30
C LEU A 31 0.24 2.31 11.23
N LYS A 32 0.39 3.51 10.65
CA LYS A 32 0.75 4.73 11.39
C LYS A 32 -0.33 5.80 11.27
N PRO A 33 -0.75 6.43 12.37
CA PRO A 33 -1.64 7.58 12.31
C PRO A 33 -0.89 8.83 11.80
N GLY A 34 -1.48 9.52 10.84
CA GLY A 34 -1.02 10.79 10.30
C GLY A 34 -1.90 11.97 10.72
N PHE A 35 -1.79 13.06 9.96
CA PHE A 35 -2.61 14.26 10.10
C PHE A 35 -4.11 13.91 10.08
N GLY A 36 -4.88 14.49 10.99
CA GLY A 36 -6.33 14.27 11.06
C GLY A 36 -6.75 12.85 11.41
N GLY A 37 -5.85 12.01 11.92
CA GLY A 37 -6.16 10.61 12.25
C GLY A 37 -6.17 9.66 11.04
N ILE A 38 -5.71 10.11 9.87
CA ILE A 38 -5.61 9.27 8.68
C ILE A 38 -4.67 8.10 8.98
N LYS A 39 -5.14 6.87 8.78
CA LYS A 39 -4.33 5.66 8.91
C LYS A 39 -3.50 5.48 7.64
N CYS A 40 -2.17 5.44 7.77
CA CYS A 40 -1.25 5.28 6.64
C CYS A 40 -0.52 3.94 6.71
N VAL A 41 -0.32 3.34 5.54
CA VAL A 41 0.47 2.11 5.34
C VAL A 41 1.18 2.20 4.00
N GLU A 42 2.39 1.66 3.94
CA GLU A 42 3.19 1.58 2.71
C GLU A 42 3.44 0.10 2.37
N SER A 43 3.06 -0.34 1.17
CA SER A 43 3.32 -1.72 0.72
C SER A 43 4.83 -2.01 0.71
N GLY A 44 5.59 -1.10 0.11
CA GLY A 44 6.98 -1.35 -0.26
C GLY A 44 7.09 -2.20 -1.53
N GLY A 45 8.33 -2.48 -1.92
CA GLY A 45 8.66 -3.26 -3.10
C GLY A 45 10.05 -3.87 -2.98
N PRO A 46 10.39 -4.80 -3.89
CA PRO A 46 11.72 -5.39 -3.94
C PRO A 46 12.75 -4.35 -4.39
N GLU A 47 14.03 -4.67 -4.19
CA GLU A 47 15.11 -3.89 -4.79
C GLU A 47 14.96 -3.80 -6.32
N PRO A 48 15.30 -2.64 -6.92
CA PRO A 48 15.22 -2.46 -8.36
C PRO A 48 15.95 -3.58 -9.12
N GLY A 49 15.23 -4.24 -10.03
CA GLY A 49 15.77 -5.32 -10.86
C GLY A 49 15.77 -6.72 -10.23
N VAL A 50 15.35 -6.87 -8.96
CA VAL A 50 15.41 -8.16 -8.24
C VAL A 50 14.07 -8.90 -8.18
N GLY A 51 12.94 -8.18 -8.16
CA GLY A 51 11.62 -8.80 -7.96
C GLY A 51 10.47 -8.10 -8.68
N CYS A 52 9.24 -8.47 -8.30
CA CYS A 52 8.01 -7.90 -8.84
C CYS A 52 7.32 -7.00 -7.82
N ALA A 53 7.38 -5.68 -8.01
CA ALA A 53 6.68 -4.71 -7.16
C ALA A 53 5.15 -4.96 -7.10
N GLY A 54 4.56 -5.42 -8.21
CA GLY A 54 3.15 -5.78 -8.25
C GLY A 54 2.76 -6.92 -7.29
N ARG A 55 3.63 -7.91 -7.07
CA ARG A 55 3.37 -8.96 -6.06
C ARG A 55 3.38 -8.38 -4.65
N GLY A 56 4.25 -7.40 -4.40
CA GLY A 56 4.30 -6.67 -3.15
C GLY A 56 2.97 -6.02 -2.77
N ILE A 57 2.32 -5.38 -3.75
CA ILE A 57 1.00 -4.76 -3.58
C ILE A 57 -0.06 -5.80 -3.21
N ILE A 58 -0.09 -6.93 -3.91
CA ILE A 58 -1.04 -8.02 -3.62
C ILE A 58 -0.86 -8.50 -2.17
N THR A 59 0.39 -8.80 -1.79
CA THR A 59 0.73 -9.25 -0.44
C THR A 59 0.32 -8.24 0.62
N ALA A 60 0.62 -6.95 0.43
CA ALA A 60 0.28 -5.91 1.38
C ALA A 60 -1.23 -5.70 1.53
N ILE A 61 -1.99 -5.71 0.42
CA ILE A 61 -3.44 -5.55 0.47
C ILE A 61 -4.09 -6.72 1.18
N ASN A 62 -3.69 -7.96 0.89
CA ASN A 62 -4.23 -9.14 1.55
C ASN A 62 -3.94 -9.13 3.06
N PHE A 63 -2.71 -8.80 3.45
CA PHE A 63 -2.33 -8.62 4.84
C PHE A 63 -3.20 -7.58 5.56
N LEU A 64 -3.48 -6.44 4.93
CA LEU A 64 -4.33 -5.39 5.51
C LEU A 64 -5.79 -5.83 5.67
N GLU A 65 -6.31 -6.59 4.71
CA GLU A 65 -7.66 -7.17 4.79
C GLU A 65 -7.78 -8.18 5.92
N GLU A 66 -6.87 -9.15 5.96
CA GLU A 66 -6.84 -10.20 6.97
C GLU A 66 -6.58 -9.63 8.37
N GLY A 67 -5.75 -8.59 8.47
CA GLY A 67 -5.48 -7.85 9.70
C GLY A 67 -6.60 -6.92 10.16
N GLY A 68 -7.69 -6.79 9.40
CA GLY A 68 -8.85 -5.96 9.77
C GLY A 68 -8.60 -4.44 9.69
N ALA A 69 -7.64 -4.00 8.88
CA ALA A 69 -7.25 -2.59 8.77
C ALA A 69 -8.38 -1.68 8.26
N TYR A 70 -9.35 -2.25 7.52
CA TYR A 70 -10.44 -1.53 6.86
C TYR A 70 -11.71 -1.40 7.72
N THR A 71 -11.62 -1.67 9.02
CA THR A 71 -12.72 -1.48 9.95
C THR A 71 -12.89 0.01 10.31
N ASP A 72 -14.15 0.46 10.38
CA ASP A 72 -14.57 1.82 10.75
C ASP A 72 -13.91 2.92 9.91
N LEU A 73 -13.89 2.74 8.58
CA LEU A 73 -13.40 3.73 7.62
C LEU A 73 -14.51 4.18 6.67
N ASP A 74 -14.60 5.49 6.44
CA ASP A 74 -15.48 6.05 5.41
C ASP A 74 -14.88 5.89 4.01
N PHE A 75 -13.55 6.00 3.91
CA PHE A 75 -12.81 5.95 2.64
C PHE A 75 -11.47 5.21 2.80
N VAL A 76 -11.08 4.48 1.76
CA VAL A 76 -9.74 3.92 1.57
C VAL A 76 -9.19 4.44 0.25
N SER A 77 -8.02 5.09 0.30
CA SER A 77 -7.33 5.61 -0.88
C SER A 77 -6.10 4.77 -1.17
N TYR A 78 -6.02 4.22 -2.38
CA TYR A 78 -4.84 3.53 -2.88
C TYR A 78 -4.05 4.48 -3.78
N ASP A 79 -2.84 4.85 -3.37
CA ASP A 79 -1.88 5.58 -4.20
C ASP A 79 -1.09 4.55 -5.03
N VAL A 80 -1.40 4.43 -6.32
CA VAL A 80 -0.89 3.37 -7.19
C VAL A 80 -0.05 3.97 -8.31
N LEU A 81 1.08 3.33 -8.60
CA LEU A 81 1.96 3.70 -9.70
C LEU A 81 1.22 3.61 -11.05
N GLY A 82 1.18 4.71 -11.80
CA GLY A 82 0.48 4.82 -13.09
C GLY A 82 1.31 4.45 -14.32
N ASP A 83 2.65 4.38 -14.20
CA ASP A 83 3.55 4.17 -15.34
C ASP A 83 3.45 2.77 -15.95
N VAL A 84 3.10 1.78 -15.12
CA VAL A 84 3.04 0.36 -15.51
C VAL A 84 1.83 -0.30 -14.89
N VAL A 85 1.00 -0.94 -15.73
CA VAL A 85 -0.24 -1.58 -15.30
C VAL A 85 -0.13 -3.10 -15.42
N CYS A 86 0.82 -3.70 -14.70
CA CYS A 86 0.96 -5.15 -14.63
C CYS A 86 -0.06 -5.76 -13.65
N GLY A 87 -0.21 -7.09 -13.63
CA GLY A 87 -1.26 -7.78 -12.88
C GLY A 87 -1.37 -7.40 -11.40
N GLY A 88 -0.25 -7.06 -10.74
CA GLY A 88 -0.26 -6.60 -9.35
C GLY A 88 -0.71 -5.15 -9.16
N PHE A 89 -0.29 -4.22 -10.04
CA PHE A 89 -0.75 -2.83 -9.99
C PHE A 89 -2.23 -2.69 -10.37
N ALA A 90 -2.74 -3.58 -11.21
CA ALA A 90 -4.17 -3.64 -11.54
C ALA A 90 -5.02 -4.35 -10.48
N MET A 91 -4.43 -4.96 -9.44
CA MET A 91 -5.17 -5.74 -8.45
C MET A 91 -6.29 -4.95 -7.77
N PRO A 92 -6.09 -3.69 -7.34
CA PRO A 92 -7.17 -2.92 -6.71
C PRO A 92 -8.42 -2.80 -7.58
N ILE A 93 -8.24 -2.67 -8.90
CA ILE A 93 -9.35 -2.58 -9.87
C ILE A 93 -9.91 -3.97 -10.16
N ARG A 94 -9.02 -4.92 -10.48
CA ARG A 94 -9.38 -6.28 -10.93
C ARG A 94 -10.14 -7.07 -9.86
N GLU A 95 -9.79 -6.89 -8.60
CA GLU A 95 -10.39 -7.59 -7.45
C GLU A 95 -11.42 -6.72 -6.73
N ASN A 96 -11.87 -5.63 -7.36
CA ASN A 96 -12.91 -4.75 -6.87
C ASN A 96 -12.64 -4.18 -5.46
N LYS A 97 -11.36 -3.91 -5.15
CA LYS A 97 -10.91 -3.25 -3.91
C LYS A 97 -11.10 -1.73 -3.99
N ALA A 98 -11.03 -1.18 -5.20
CA ALA A 98 -11.31 0.22 -5.49
C ALA A 98 -12.45 0.32 -6.52
N GLN A 99 -13.53 1.00 -6.15
CA GLN A 99 -14.75 1.18 -6.95
C GLN A 99 -14.74 2.50 -7.70
N GLU A 100 -13.98 3.48 -7.22
CA GLU A 100 -13.81 4.79 -7.84
C GLU A 100 -12.34 5.00 -8.20
N ILE A 101 -12.09 5.40 -9.45
CA ILE A 101 -10.73 5.59 -9.99
C ILE A 101 -10.59 7.04 -10.43
N TYR A 102 -9.61 7.73 -9.84
CA TYR A 102 -9.25 9.10 -10.17
C TYR A 102 -7.84 9.11 -10.76
N ILE A 103 -7.68 9.67 -11.97
CA ILE A 103 -6.39 9.75 -12.67
C ILE A 103 -5.88 11.19 -12.57
N GLY A 104 -4.74 11.38 -11.89
CA GLY A 104 -4.03 12.64 -11.90
C GLY A 104 -3.23 12.78 -13.19
N CYS A 105 -3.52 13.79 -14.01
CA CYS A 105 -2.78 14.11 -15.23
C CYS A 105 -2.53 15.61 -15.37
N SER A 106 -1.50 15.97 -16.14
CA SER A 106 -1.20 17.34 -16.55
C SER A 106 -1.30 17.45 -18.08
N GLY A 107 -1.39 18.68 -18.59
CA GLY A 107 -1.34 18.97 -20.03
C GLY A 107 0.08 19.07 -20.59
N GLU A 108 1.07 18.48 -19.92
CA GLU A 108 2.46 18.49 -20.37
C GLU A 108 2.59 17.64 -21.65
N MET A 109 3.25 18.20 -22.67
CA MET A 109 3.41 17.63 -24.02
C MET A 109 4.83 17.12 -24.22
#